data_AF-A0A452SVD8-F1
#
_entry.id   AF-A0A452SVD8-F1
#
_cell.length_a   1.000
_cell.length_b   1.000
_cell.length_c   1.000
_cell.angle_alpha   90.00
_cell.angle_beta   90.00
_cell.angle_gamma   90.00
#
_symmetry.space_group_name_H-M   'P 1'
#
loop_
_entity.id
_entity.type
_entity.pdbx_description
1 polymer ?
#
loop_
_entity_poly.entity_id
_entity_poly.type
_entity_poly.pdbx_seq_one_letter_code
_entity_poly.pdbx_strand_id
1 'polypeptide(L)'
;PVEDYFNKGKNESEDSKLRFETYQLIWQQMKSETEQLQEELNKNLFDSLIEFLQKSYSGFQKNSKDWSCQIKLREIPTAALILGVNVTDHDLTFRSLTEALQNNVTPYVVSLQAKDCPDIKHFLQKLASQLTGCCVDEESKEGSTQVAQKKTHCSVDSLSSWYMNITQKTDPKMPRKKRTSSSQWQSPPVVLILKDMESFTTKVLQDFIIMSSQHLHEFPLILIFGIATSPVIIHRLLPHAVSSLLCIELFQSLSCKDHLTTVLDKLLLTTQFPFKLSEKVLQILTNIFLYHDFAIQNFIKGLQLSLLEHFYSQPLSVLCCNLPEAKRRINFLSDNQCENIRRLPSFRRYVEKQASEKQVALLTDERFLKEEIQSLLENLHAYHSNYFLVLRCLHQFTSSLPKYPLGRQIRELYCTCLEKNIWDSEEYVSALQLLRNIGIKKALRLKYGRCNKDRLESGHYKNLGISKLDFFSLLWELDVDRKSGTLVSLGILRSNHLNLGNQTFSSPIFKQFKS
;
A
#
# COMPACT_ATOMS: atom_id res chain seq x y z
N PRO A 1 -5.11 -11.40 27.94
CA PRO A 1 -3.81 -10.80 28.35
C PRO A 1 -3.40 -9.47 27.67
N VAL A 2 -4.21 -8.88 26.78
CA VAL A 2 -4.12 -7.44 26.41
C VAL A 2 -5.42 -6.71 26.77
N GLU A 3 -6.56 -7.39 26.62
CA GLU A 3 -7.89 -6.94 27.08
C GLU A 3 -7.91 -6.50 28.55
N ASP A 4 -7.22 -7.23 29.43
CA ASP A 4 -7.19 -6.93 30.87
C ASP A 4 -6.43 -5.64 31.19
N TYR A 5 -5.50 -5.21 30.32
CA TYR A 5 -4.75 -3.96 30.47
C TYR A 5 -5.54 -2.74 29.99
N PHE A 6 -6.50 -2.95 29.09
CA PHE A 6 -7.40 -1.89 28.61
C PHE A 6 -8.39 -1.47 29.72
N ASN A 7 -8.76 -2.41 30.60
CA ASN A 7 -9.80 -2.26 31.63
C ASN A 7 -9.33 -1.63 32.96
N LYS A 8 -8.17 -0.96 33.02
CA LYS A 8 -7.62 -0.46 34.30
C LYS A 8 -8.39 0.71 34.94
N GLY A 9 -9.42 1.24 34.29
CA GLY A 9 -10.33 2.24 34.84
C GLY A 9 -11.56 1.63 35.51
N LYS A 10 -12.01 2.20 36.64
CA LYS A 10 -13.20 1.76 37.40
C LYS A 10 -14.56 2.03 36.71
N ASN A 11 -14.58 2.63 35.52
CA ASN A 11 -15.81 2.97 34.80
C ASN A 11 -15.91 2.16 33.49
N GLU A 12 -16.96 1.35 33.41
CA GLU A 12 -17.46 0.65 32.20
C GLU A 12 -16.56 -0.44 31.60
N SER A 13 -16.47 -1.58 32.28
CA SER A 13 -15.79 -2.79 31.78
C SER A 13 -16.42 -3.35 30.49
N GLU A 14 -17.70 -3.10 30.23
CA GLU A 14 -18.40 -3.55 29.01
C GLU A 14 -18.08 -2.66 27.81
N ASP A 15 -18.06 -1.34 27.99
CA ASP A 15 -17.71 -0.36 26.94
C ASP A 15 -16.23 -0.49 26.55
N SER A 16 -15.36 -0.72 27.52
CA SER A 16 -13.92 -0.95 27.31
C SER A 16 -13.66 -2.19 26.44
N LYS A 17 -14.40 -3.29 26.65
CA LYS A 17 -14.32 -4.50 25.82
C LYS A 17 -14.82 -4.23 24.40
N LEU A 18 -15.98 -3.60 24.26
CA LEU A 18 -16.55 -3.24 22.96
C LEU A 18 -15.60 -2.35 22.16
N ARG A 19 -14.95 -1.37 22.80
CA ARG A 19 -13.95 -0.51 22.16
C ARG A 19 -12.76 -1.31 21.64
N PHE A 20 -12.26 -2.25 22.43
CA PHE A 20 -11.15 -3.11 22.03
C PHE A 20 -11.51 -4.03 20.86
N GLU A 21 -12.70 -4.64 20.87
CA GLU A 21 -13.21 -5.42 19.74
C GLU A 21 -13.30 -4.56 18.47
N THR A 22 -13.82 -3.34 18.60
CA THR A 22 -13.94 -2.40 17.46
C THR A 22 -12.56 -2.03 16.90
N TYR A 23 -11.59 -1.76 17.78
CA TYR A 23 -10.20 -1.51 17.40
C TYR A 23 -9.60 -2.70 16.65
N GLN A 24 -9.76 -3.93 17.17
CA GLN A 24 -9.23 -5.13 16.54
C GLN A 24 -9.81 -5.35 15.15
N LEU A 25 -11.13 -5.17 14.98
CA LEU A 25 -11.81 -5.32 13.70
C LEU A 25 -11.27 -4.31 12.66
N ILE A 26 -11.20 -3.02 13.02
CA ILE A 26 -10.69 -1.98 12.13
C ILE A 26 -9.22 -2.23 11.79
N TRP A 27 -8.41 -2.60 12.79
CA TRP A 27 -6.99 -2.88 12.57
C TRP A 27 -6.77 -4.09 11.64
N GLN A 28 -7.53 -5.17 11.84
CA GLN A 28 -7.44 -6.35 10.96
C GLN A 28 -7.84 -6.00 9.53
N GLN A 29 -8.90 -5.21 9.32
CA GLN A 29 -9.30 -4.75 8.00
C GLN A 29 -8.23 -3.88 7.35
N MET A 30 -7.70 -2.87 8.05
CA MET A 30 -6.62 -2.02 7.55
C MET A 30 -5.37 -2.84 7.21
N LYS A 31 -5.02 -3.82 8.05
CA LYS A 31 -3.88 -4.71 7.81
C LYS A 31 -4.11 -5.57 6.56
N SER A 32 -5.27 -6.20 6.43
CA SER A 32 -5.60 -7.03 5.26
C SER A 32 -5.61 -6.22 3.97
N GLU A 33 -6.17 -5.00 3.98
CA GLU A 33 -6.15 -4.13 2.81
C GLU A 33 -4.72 -3.70 2.45
N THR A 34 -3.87 -3.44 3.45
CA THR A 34 -2.48 -3.07 3.20
C THR A 34 -1.68 -4.22 2.59
N GLU A 35 -1.87 -5.45 3.08
CA GLU A 35 -1.25 -6.66 2.52
C GLU A 35 -1.73 -6.90 1.08
N GLN A 36 -3.04 -6.80 0.83
CA GLN A 36 -3.61 -6.90 -0.52
C GLN A 36 -3.06 -5.84 -1.47
N LEU A 37 -2.97 -4.59 -1.03
CA LEU A 37 -2.39 -3.51 -1.85
C LEU A 37 -0.91 -3.76 -2.13
N GLN A 38 -0.14 -4.26 -1.16
CA GLN A 38 1.25 -4.61 -1.37
C GLN A 38 1.39 -5.76 -2.39
N GLU A 39 0.56 -6.78 -2.32
CA GLU A 39 0.52 -7.85 -3.32
C GLU A 39 0.15 -7.31 -4.70
N GLU A 40 -0.91 -6.50 -4.82
CA GLU A 40 -1.34 -5.90 -6.10
C GLU A 40 -0.26 -5.05 -6.76
N LEU A 41 0.43 -4.23 -5.97
CA LEU A 41 1.52 -3.39 -6.45
C LEU A 41 2.72 -4.22 -6.91
N ASN A 42 2.99 -5.34 -6.23
CA ASN A 42 4.11 -6.22 -6.57
C ASN A 42 3.79 -7.20 -7.71
N LYS A 43 2.52 -7.50 -8.01
CA LYS A 43 2.12 -8.43 -9.08
C LYS A 43 2.76 -8.10 -10.42
N ASN A 44 2.70 -6.84 -10.86
CA ASN A 44 3.31 -6.44 -12.14
C ASN A 44 4.82 -6.72 -12.21
N LEU A 45 5.53 -6.54 -11.08
CA LEU A 45 6.97 -6.83 -10.99
C LEU A 45 7.22 -8.33 -10.96
N PHE A 46 6.42 -9.08 -10.21
CA PHE A 46 6.51 -10.52 -10.12
C PHE A 46 6.19 -11.19 -11.45
N ASP A 47 5.17 -10.72 -12.18
CA ASP A 47 4.82 -11.22 -13.52
C ASP A 47 5.96 -10.97 -14.52
N SER A 48 6.54 -9.76 -14.49
CA SER A 48 7.70 -9.43 -15.33
C SER A 48 8.92 -10.29 -15.00
N LEU A 49 9.17 -10.56 -13.71
CA LEU A 49 10.24 -11.44 -13.26
C LEU A 49 9.98 -12.89 -13.65
N ILE A 50 8.75 -13.39 -13.48
CA ILE A 50 8.37 -14.76 -13.86
C ILE A 50 8.52 -14.93 -15.37
N GLU A 51 8.09 -13.96 -16.18
CA GLU A 51 8.29 -13.98 -17.64
C GLU A 51 9.78 -14.02 -18.00
N PHE A 52 10.61 -13.23 -17.31
CA PHE A 52 12.06 -13.27 -17.47
C PHE A 52 12.67 -14.62 -17.10
N LEU A 53 12.26 -15.22 -15.98
CA LEU A 53 12.73 -16.53 -15.53
C LEU A 53 12.34 -17.62 -16.53
N GLN A 54 11.10 -17.58 -17.05
CA GLN A 54 10.63 -18.51 -18.08
C GLN A 54 11.39 -18.35 -19.40
N LYS A 55 11.68 -17.10 -19.83
CA LYS A 55 12.51 -16.81 -21.00
C LYS A 55 13.93 -17.35 -20.84
N SER A 56 14.56 -17.07 -19.70
CA SER A 56 15.90 -17.53 -19.35
C SER A 56 15.97 -19.06 -19.33
N TYR A 57 14.96 -19.71 -18.76
CA TYR A 57 14.85 -21.16 -18.72
C TYR A 57 14.67 -21.78 -20.12
N SER A 58 13.86 -21.17 -20.98
CA SER A 58 13.72 -21.62 -22.38
C SER A 58 15.04 -21.53 -23.16
N GLY A 59 15.89 -20.55 -22.82
CA GLY A 59 17.25 -20.42 -23.35
C GLY A 59 18.14 -21.61 -22.98
N PHE A 60 18.02 -22.10 -21.74
CA PHE A 60 18.72 -23.29 -21.26
C PHE A 60 18.22 -24.60 -21.91
N GLN A 61 16.95 -24.65 -22.30
CA GLN A 61 16.33 -25.81 -22.97
C GLN A 61 16.65 -25.89 -24.47
N LYS A 62 16.83 -24.76 -25.16
CA LYS A 62 17.16 -24.68 -26.60
C LYS A 62 18.63 -25.05 -26.86
N ASN A 63 19.02 -26.25 -26.46
CA ASN A 63 20.29 -26.89 -26.77
C ASN A 63 20.31 -27.34 -28.24
N SER A 64 20.49 -26.39 -29.16
CA SER A 64 20.90 -26.62 -30.55
C SER A 64 22.38 -26.30 -30.70
N LYS A 65 23.06 -27.07 -31.56
CA LYS A 65 24.53 -27.24 -31.69
C LYS A 65 25.29 -26.02 -32.25
N ASP A 66 24.98 -24.81 -31.80
CA ASP A 66 25.63 -23.60 -32.30
C ASP A 66 26.72 -23.11 -31.32
N TRP A 67 27.96 -22.95 -31.83
CA TRP A 67 29.15 -22.52 -31.08
C TRP A 67 28.98 -21.17 -30.37
N SER A 68 28.16 -20.27 -30.92
CA SER A 68 27.78 -18.99 -30.31
C SER A 68 26.95 -19.15 -29.02
N CYS A 69 26.25 -20.28 -28.85
CA CYS A 69 25.49 -20.56 -27.64
C CYS A 69 26.41 -21.07 -26.51
N GLN A 70 27.51 -21.76 -26.81
CA GLN A 70 28.43 -22.28 -25.77
C GLN A 70 29.13 -21.20 -24.95
N ILE A 71 29.37 -20.03 -25.55
CA ILE A 71 29.88 -18.85 -24.81
C ILE A 71 28.80 -18.27 -23.90
N LYS A 72 27.54 -18.23 -24.38
CA LYS A 72 26.37 -17.84 -23.58
C LYS A 72 26.01 -18.85 -22.48
N LEU A 73 26.48 -20.10 -22.57
CA LEU A 73 26.24 -21.14 -21.55
C LEU A 73 27.04 -20.92 -20.25
N ARG A 74 28.04 -20.03 -20.25
CA ARG A 74 28.78 -19.66 -19.03
C ARG A 74 28.22 -18.43 -18.33
N GLU A 75 27.27 -17.75 -18.97
CA GLU A 75 26.63 -16.57 -18.40
C GLU A 75 25.49 -16.98 -17.47
N ILE A 76 25.54 -16.51 -16.24
CA ILE A 76 24.48 -16.72 -15.26
C ILE A 76 23.37 -15.71 -15.56
N PRO A 77 22.13 -16.13 -15.81
CA PRO A 77 21.01 -15.19 -15.89
C PRO A 77 20.81 -14.56 -14.51
N THR A 78 20.78 -13.23 -14.48
CA THR A 78 20.68 -12.46 -13.25
C THR A 78 19.62 -11.36 -13.38
N ALA A 79 18.69 -11.32 -12.43
CA ALA A 79 17.73 -10.24 -12.31
C ALA A 79 18.20 -9.27 -11.23
N ALA A 80 18.44 -8.01 -11.60
CA ALA A 80 18.79 -6.96 -10.67
C ALA A 80 17.55 -6.16 -10.26
N LEU A 81 17.05 -6.42 -9.04
CA LEU A 81 15.90 -5.74 -8.44
C LEU A 81 16.33 -4.49 -7.68
N ILE A 82 15.93 -3.33 -8.19
CA ILE A 82 16.12 -2.05 -7.54
C ILE A 82 14.92 -1.82 -6.61
N LEU A 83 15.10 -2.08 -5.31
CA LEU A 83 14.02 -2.05 -4.32
C LEU A 83 13.98 -0.74 -3.52
N GLY A 84 15.06 0.05 -3.48
CA GLY A 84 15.12 1.31 -2.74
C GLY A 84 15.66 1.16 -1.32
N VAL A 85 15.71 2.27 -0.58
CA VAL A 85 16.37 2.38 0.74
C VAL A 85 15.57 1.80 1.93
N ASN A 86 14.36 1.29 1.70
CA ASN A 86 13.44 0.77 2.71
C ASN A 86 13.69 -0.72 3.06
N VAL A 87 14.85 -0.99 3.68
CA VAL A 87 15.33 -2.35 4.01
C VAL A 87 14.30 -3.23 4.74
N THR A 88 13.49 -2.65 5.63
CA THR A 88 12.49 -3.42 6.41
C THR A 88 11.34 -3.97 5.58
N ASP A 89 10.97 -3.28 4.50
CA ASP A 89 9.83 -3.65 3.67
C ASP A 89 10.21 -4.79 2.70
N HIS A 90 11.49 -4.85 2.31
CA HIS A 90 12.03 -5.86 1.40
C HIS A 90 11.86 -7.28 1.91
N ASP A 91 11.92 -7.48 3.21
CA ASP A 91 11.73 -8.82 3.79
C ASP A 91 10.33 -9.38 3.51
N LEU A 92 9.29 -8.53 3.48
CA LEU A 92 7.95 -8.96 3.10
C LEU A 92 7.86 -9.23 1.60
N THR A 93 8.42 -8.34 0.77
CA THR A 93 8.37 -8.52 -0.69
C THR A 93 9.13 -9.77 -1.14
N PHE A 94 10.26 -10.08 -0.50
CA PHE A 94 11.03 -11.30 -0.80
C PHE A 94 10.32 -12.57 -0.35
N ARG A 95 9.55 -12.54 0.74
CA ARG A 95 8.71 -13.69 1.14
C ARG A 95 7.62 -13.93 0.10
N SER A 96 6.85 -12.88 -0.26
CA SER A 96 5.82 -12.97 -1.29
C SER A 96 6.40 -13.40 -2.65
N LEU A 97 7.60 -12.93 -3.01
CA LEU A 97 8.31 -13.36 -4.22
C LEU A 97 8.72 -14.83 -4.15
N THR A 98 9.19 -15.30 -2.99
CA THR A 98 9.55 -16.72 -2.80
C THR A 98 8.32 -17.61 -3.00
N GLU A 99 7.20 -17.26 -2.39
CA GLU A 99 5.91 -17.97 -2.55
C GLU A 99 5.43 -17.93 -4.00
N ALA A 100 5.50 -16.77 -4.66
CA ALA A 100 5.09 -16.63 -6.06
C ALA A 100 5.97 -17.46 -7.03
N LEU A 101 7.27 -17.57 -6.76
CA LEU A 101 8.19 -18.37 -7.58
C LEU A 101 8.03 -19.87 -7.35
N GLN A 102 7.78 -20.29 -6.11
CA GLN A 102 7.48 -21.68 -5.77
C GLN A 102 6.23 -22.19 -6.50
N ASN A 103 5.20 -21.35 -6.61
CA ASN A 103 3.94 -21.72 -7.26
C ASN A 103 4.03 -21.77 -8.80
N ASN A 104 4.84 -20.91 -9.43
CA ASN A 104 4.78 -20.69 -10.88
C ASN A 104 5.97 -21.24 -11.68
N VAL A 105 7.17 -21.30 -11.10
CA VAL A 105 8.41 -21.59 -11.85
C VAL A 105 9.12 -22.81 -11.29
N THR A 106 9.48 -22.79 -10.00
CA THR A 106 10.36 -23.81 -9.42
C THR A 106 10.18 -24.00 -7.93
N PRO A 107 10.19 -25.25 -7.43
CA PRO A 107 10.16 -25.51 -5.99
C PRO A 107 11.45 -25.09 -5.26
N TYR A 108 12.57 -24.92 -5.98
CA TYR A 108 13.87 -24.60 -5.40
C TYR A 108 14.17 -23.10 -5.43
N VAL A 109 13.68 -22.40 -4.41
CA VAL A 109 13.96 -20.97 -4.19
C VAL A 109 14.69 -20.79 -2.88
N VAL A 110 15.85 -20.12 -2.93
CA VAL A 110 16.74 -19.92 -1.79
C VAL A 110 16.91 -18.43 -1.56
N SER A 111 16.79 -17.97 -0.32
CA SER A 111 17.05 -16.57 0.04
C SER A 111 18.17 -16.43 1.07
N LEU A 112 19.24 -15.71 0.68
CA LEU A 112 20.41 -15.45 1.52
C LEU A 112 20.50 -13.98 1.91
N GLN A 113 20.87 -13.76 3.18
CA GLN A 113 21.22 -12.45 3.72
C GLN A 113 22.74 -12.31 3.85
N ALA A 114 23.25 -11.08 3.72
CA ALA A 114 24.68 -10.81 3.84
C ALA A 114 25.22 -11.04 5.26
N LYS A 115 24.41 -10.72 6.29
CA LYS A 115 24.74 -10.93 7.72
C LYS A 115 25.10 -12.38 8.04
N ASP A 116 24.55 -13.28 7.24
CA ASP A 116 24.64 -14.71 7.42
C ASP A 116 25.87 -15.34 6.77
N CYS A 117 26.56 -14.62 5.88
CA CYS A 117 27.59 -15.17 4.99
C CYS A 117 28.88 -14.33 5.02
N PRO A 118 29.72 -14.42 6.07
CA PRO A 118 31.01 -13.73 6.10
C PRO A 118 32.04 -14.38 5.17
N ASP A 119 32.01 -15.72 5.05
CA ASP A 119 32.95 -16.51 4.23
C ASP A 119 32.21 -17.36 3.20
N ILE A 120 32.90 -17.75 2.13
CA ILE A 120 32.36 -18.63 1.08
C ILE A 120 31.90 -19.99 1.62
N LYS A 121 32.58 -20.51 2.65
CA LYS A 121 32.20 -21.77 3.31
C LYS A 121 30.82 -21.64 3.97
N HIS A 122 30.59 -20.54 4.68
CA HIS A 122 29.31 -20.26 5.31
C HIS A 122 28.21 -20.02 4.28
N PHE A 123 28.53 -19.34 3.18
CA PHE A 123 27.63 -19.12 2.05
C PHE A 123 27.16 -20.46 1.44
N LEU A 124 28.09 -21.34 1.06
CA LEU A 124 27.77 -22.64 0.46
C LEU A 124 27.05 -23.57 1.44
N GLN A 125 27.42 -23.55 2.73
CA GLN A 125 26.71 -24.30 3.76
C GLN A 125 25.26 -23.86 3.92
N LYS A 126 25.00 -22.54 3.93
CA LYS A 126 23.64 -22.01 4.03
C LYS A 126 22.82 -22.31 2.78
N LEU A 127 23.40 -22.14 1.60
CA LEU A 127 22.79 -22.52 0.33
C LEU A 127 22.37 -24.01 0.35
N ALA A 128 23.29 -24.90 0.72
CA ALA A 128 23.01 -26.33 0.81
C ALA A 128 21.90 -26.64 1.83
N SER A 129 21.95 -26.02 3.01
CA SER A 129 20.95 -26.23 4.07
C SER A 129 19.54 -25.76 3.67
N GLN A 130 19.43 -24.68 2.91
CA GLN A 130 18.14 -24.16 2.45
C GLN A 130 17.61 -24.97 1.27
N LEU A 131 18.47 -25.45 0.37
CA LEU A 131 18.08 -26.35 -0.71
C LEU A 131 17.59 -27.71 -0.20
N THR A 132 18.26 -28.27 0.80
CA THR A 132 17.81 -29.51 1.45
C THR A 132 16.53 -29.29 2.27
N GLY A 133 16.39 -28.11 2.90
CA GLY A 133 15.18 -27.70 3.63
C GLY A 133 13.95 -27.50 2.75
N CYS A 134 14.08 -26.86 1.58
CA CYS A 134 12.96 -26.63 0.65
C CYS A 134 12.30 -27.91 0.13
N CYS A 135 13.00 -29.05 0.17
CA CYS A 135 12.44 -30.34 -0.25
C CYS A 135 11.52 -30.97 0.83
N VAL A 136 11.54 -30.48 2.08
CA VAL A 136 10.87 -31.12 3.23
C VAL A 136 9.49 -30.49 3.54
N ASP A 137 9.19 -29.29 3.04
CA ASP A 137 7.94 -28.59 3.37
C ASP A 137 6.67 -29.17 2.69
N GLU A 138 6.80 -30.10 1.74
CA GLU A 138 5.66 -30.83 1.15
C GLU A 138 5.28 -32.14 1.90
N GLU A 139 6.13 -32.66 2.78
CA GLU A 139 5.88 -33.94 3.47
C GLU A 139 5.79 -33.76 5.00
N SER A 140 4.60 -33.37 5.48
CA SER A 140 4.05 -33.65 6.82
C SER A 140 4.87 -33.25 8.07
N LYS A 141 4.26 -32.38 8.88
CA LYS A 141 4.57 -32.28 10.32
C LYS A 141 4.22 -33.60 11.00
N GLU A 142 5.22 -34.40 11.34
CA GLU A 142 5.19 -35.34 12.46
C GLU A 142 6.61 -35.73 12.86
N GLY A 143 6.89 -35.71 14.17
CA GLY A 143 8.05 -36.38 14.75
C GLY A 143 9.31 -35.53 14.91
N SER A 144 9.43 -34.90 16.08
CA SER A 144 10.71 -34.45 16.63
C SER A 144 11.79 -35.54 16.54
N THR A 145 12.81 -35.32 15.71
CA THR A 145 14.16 -35.82 16.01
C THR A 145 15.20 -34.81 15.52
N GLN A 146 15.95 -34.29 16.48
CA GLN A 146 17.16 -33.51 16.25
C GLN A 146 18.14 -34.33 15.40
N VAL A 147 18.38 -33.90 14.17
CA VAL A 147 19.70 -34.07 13.55
C VAL A 147 20.08 -32.74 12.95
N ALA A 148 20.74 -31.91 13.77
CA ALA A 148 21.66 -30.92 13.26
C ALA A 148 22.64 -31.67 12.33
N GLN A 149 22.44 -31.55 11.01
CA GLN A 149 23.40 -32.07 10.05
C GLN A 149 24.75 -31.42 10.39
N LYS A 150 25.67 -32.26 10.88
CA LYS A 150 27.02 -31.89 11.24
C LYS A 150 27.61 -31.05 10.12
N LYS A 151 28.38 -30.03 10.49
CA LYS A 151 29.16 -29.10 9.65
C LYS A 151 30.06 -29.86 8.66
N THR A 152 29.47 -30.45 7.63
CA THR A 152 30.15 -31.25 6.62
C THR A 152 30.52 -30.32 5.48
N HIS A 153 31.71 -30.52 4.92
CA HIS A 153 32.24 -29.67 3.85
C HIS A 153 31.30 -29.70 2.64
N CYS A 154 30.48 -28.67 2.48
CA CYS A 154 29.63 -28.50 1.30
C CYS A 154 30.50 -27.94 0.18
N SER A 155 30.91 -28.81 -0.74
CA SER A 155 31.55 -28.41 -2.00
C SER A 155 30.48 -28.23 -3.07
N VAL A 156 30.80 -27.50 -4.14
CA VAL A 156 29.88 -27.32 -5.27
C VAL A 156 29.57 -28.66 -5.95
N ASP A 157 30.51 -29.61 -5.93
CA ASP A 157 30.30 -30.98 -6.43
C ASP A 157 29.29 -31.78 -5.57
N SER A 158 29.21 -31.49 -4.26
CA SER A 158 28.18 -32.07 -3.38
C SER A 158 26.79 -31.53 -3.69
N LEU A 159 26.69 -30.27 -4.12
CA LEU A 159 25.44 -29.65 -4.57
C LEU A 159 25.01 -30.17 -5.93
N SER A 160 25.94 -30.31 -6.88
CA SER A 160 25.63 -30.84 -8.21
C SER A 160 25.21 -32.31 -8.12
N SER A 161 25.91 -33.13 -7.32
CA SER A 161 25.50 -34.52 -7.08
C SER A 161 24.17 -34.63 -6.34
N TRP A 162 23.86 -33.74 -5.38
CA TRP A 162 22.53 -33.66 -4.76
C TRP A 162 21.44 -33.31 -5.77
N TYR A 163 21.67 -32.29 -6.60
CA TYR A 163 20.73 -31.84 -7.63
C TYR A 163 20.46 -32.93 -8.67
N MET A 164 21.51 -33.65 -9.10
CA MET A 164 21.39 -34.80 -9.99
C MET A 164 20.61 -35.94 -9.35
N ASN A 165 20.79 -36.19 -8.04
CA ASN A 165 20.04 -37.23 -7.33
C ASN A 165 18.55 -36.91 -7.16
N ILE A 166 18.18 -35.63 -7.09
CA ILE A 166 16.78 -35.22 -6.93
C ILE A 166 16.06 -35.17 -8.26
N THR A 167 16.69 -34.59 -9.28
CA THR A 167 16.13 -34.58 -10.65
C THR A 167 15.96 -35.99 -11.22
N GLN A 168 16.74 -36.97 -10.76
CA GLN A 168 16.56 -38.39 -11.08
C GLN A 168 15.48 -39.12 -10.26
N LYS A 169 15.08 -38.62 -9.09
CA LYS A 169 14.12 -39.29 -8.18
C LYS A 169 12.65 -39.00 -8.48
N THR A 170 12.35 -37.94 -9.23
CA THR A 170 10.97 -37.55 -9.61
C THR A 170 10.36 -38.39 -10.75
N ASP A 171 11.08 -39.37 -11.30
CA ASP A 171 10.54 -40.35 -12.25
C ASP A 171 10.13 -41.66 -11.55
N PRO A 172 8.83 -41.90 -11.22
CA PRO A 172 8.38 -43.22 -10.83
C PRO A 172 8.22 -44.10 -12.09
N LYS A 173 9.17 -45.03 -12.28
CA LYS A 173 9.02 -46.35 -12.94
C LYS A 173 8.15 -46.41 -14.23
N MET A 174 8.80 -46.49 -15.39
CA MET A 174 8.26 -47.22 -16.54
C MET A 174 9.35 -48.15 -17.12
N PRO A 175 9.07 -49.45 -17.39
CA PRO A 175 10.09 -50.42 -17.73
C PRO A 175 10.60 -50.24 -19.16
N ARG A 176 11.91 -50.40 -19.29
CA ARG A 176 12.70 -50.49 -20.53
C ARG A 176 11.96 -51.23 -21.64
N LYS A 177 11.56 -50.51 -22.70
CA LYS A 177 11.63 -50.96 -24.11
C LYS A 177 11.38 -49.79 -25.07
N LYS A 178 12.25 -49.74 -26.10
CA LYS A 178 12.24 -48.87 -27.30
C LYS A 178 12.94 -47.50 -27.18
N ARG A 179 14.21 -47.49 -27.60
CA ARG A 179 15.02 -46.32 -27.93
C ARG A 179 14.47 -45.64 -29.19
N THR A 180 13.91 -44.43 -29.05
CA THR A 180 13.80 -43.41 -30.10
C THR A 180 13.57 -42.05 -29.44
N SER A 181 14.35 -41.04 -29.84
CA SER A 181 14.24 -39.58 -29.57
C SER A 181 14.27 -39.10 -28.10
N SER A 182 15.45 -38.66 -27.66
CA SER A 182 15.73 -37.47 -26.81
C SER A 182 14.52 -36.86 -26.07
N SER A 183 14.14 -37.43 -24.92
CA SER A 183 13.32 -36.75 -23.92
C SER A 183 14.18 -35.67 -23.24
N GLN A 184 13.99 -34.41 -23.62
CA GLN A 184 14.65 -33.26 -22.98
C GLN A 184 14.19 -33.16 -21.52
N TRP A 185 15.18 -33.26 -20.64
CA TRP A 185 15.05 -33.24 -19.19
C TRP A 185 14.59 -31.85 -18.75
N GLN A 186 13.41 -31.73 -18.13
CA GLN A 186 12.97 -30.48 -17.51
C GLN A 186 13.55 -30.42 -16.09
N SER A 187 14.85 -30.13 -15.97
CA SER A 187 15.46 -29.88 -14.67
C SER A 187 15.04 -28.48 -14.19
N PRO A 188 14.35 -28.34 -13.03
CA PRO A 188 13.86 -27.06 -12.56
C PRO A 188 15.04 -26.17 -12.12
N PRO A 189 15.14 -24.91 -12.57
CA PRO A 189 16.23 -24.04 -12.16
C PRO A 189 16.25 -23.83 -10.64
N VAL A 190 17.43 -23.56 -10.09
CA VAL A 190 17.55 -23.12 -8.71
C VAL A 190 17.63 -21.60 -8.71
N VAL A 191 16.65 -20.95 -8.08
CA VAL A 191 16.63 -19.49 -7.96
C VAL A 191 17.27 -19.09 -6.63
N LEU A 192 18.32 -18.29 -6.70
CA LEU A 192 19.03 -17.77 -5.55
C LEU A 192 18.81 -16.26 -5.42
N ILE A 193 18.13 -15.87 -4.35
CA ILE A 193 17.81 -14.49 -4.01
C ILE A 193 18.85 -13.97 -3.00
N LEU A 194 19.64 -12.99 -3.41
CA LEU A 194 20.56 -12.26 -2.55
C LEU A 194 19.88 -10.96 -2.12
N LYS A 195 19.36 -10.92 -0.88
CA LYS A 195 18.50 -9.81 -0.42
C LYS A 195 19.23 -8.46 -0.37
N ASP A 196 20.47 -8.45 0.11
CA ASP A 196 21.26 -7.23 0.35
C ASP A 196 22.62 -7.32 -0.33
N MET A 197 22.67 -7.15 -1.66
CA MET A 197 23.92 -7.26 -2.43
C MET A 197 25.02 -6.32 -1.95
N GLU A 198 24.65 -5.12 -1.48
CA GLU A 198 25.57 -4.08 -1.05
C GLU A 198 26.35 -4.43 0.23
N SER A 199 25.78 -5.32 1.05
CA SER A 199 26.36 -5.71 2.34
C SER A 199 27.28 -6.93 2.25
N PHE A 200 27.35 -7.60 1.09
CA PHE A 200 28.21 -8.77 0.92
C PHE A 200 29.68 -8.38 0.73
N THR A 201 30.57 -9.21 1.27
CA THR A 201 32.01 -9.12 1.00
C THR A 201 32.29 -9.39 -0.47
N THR A 202 32.96 -8.46 -1.15
CA THR A 202 33.26 -8.54 -2.59
C THR A 202 33.97 -9.85 -2.99
N LYS A 203 34.91 -10.32 -2.18
CA LYS A 203 35.62 -11.59 -2.41
C LYS A 203 34.68 -12.79 -2.45
N VAL A 204 33.78 -12.90 -1.48
CA VAL A 204 32.83 -14.03 -1.39
C VAL A 204 31.91 -14.06 -2.60
N LEU A 205 31.41 -12.89 -3.02
CA LEU A 205 30.52 -12.78 -4.17
C LEU A 205 31.26 -13.12 -5.48
N GLN A 206 32.48 -12.61 -5.67
CA GLN A 206 33.30 -12.88 -6.85
C GLN A 206 33.65 -14.37 -6.96
N ASP A 207 34.17 -14.95 -5.88
CA ASP A 207 34.53 -16.36 -5.85
C ASP A 207 33.31 -17.24 -6.09
N PHE A 208 32.15 -16.91 -5.47
CA PHE A 208 30.92 -17.65 -5.70
C PHE A 208 30.47 -17.59 -7.17
N ILE A 209 30.45 -16.42 -7.81
CA ILE A 209 30.04 -16.29 -9.21
C ILE A 209 30.98 -17.07 -10.14
N ILE A 210 32.30 -16.99 -9.90
CA ILE A 210 33.29 -17.73 -10.71
C ILE A 210 33.08 -19.25 -10.55
N MET A 211 32.90 -19.72 -9.32
CA MET A 211 32.60 -21.13 -9.04
C MET A 211 31.29 -21.56 -9.71
N SER A 212 30.20 -20.80 -9.52
CA SER A 212 28.91 -21.10 -10.12
C SER A 212 28.97 -21.14 -11.65
N SER A 213 29.67 -20.20 -12.29
CA SER A 213 29.83 -20.14 -13.76
C SER A 213 30.49 -21.41 -14.33
N GLN A 214 31.42 -22.02 -13.60
CA GLN A 214 32.07 -23.28 -14.02
C GLN A 214 31.13 -24.49 -13.93
N HIS A 215 30.18 -24.48 -12.99
CA HIS A 215 29.30 -25.60 -12.70
C HIS A 215 27.86 -25.45 -13.27
N LEU A 216 27.59 -24.43 -14.11
CA LEU A 216 26.24 -24.16 -14.65
C LEU A 216 25.65 -25.32 -15.46
N HIS A 217 26.49 -26.12 -16.12
CA HIS A 217 26.02 -27.27 -16.90
C HIS A 217 25.36 -28.36 -16.05
N GLU A 218 25.79 -28.50 -14.79
CA GLU A 218 25.23 -29.47 -13.86
C GLU A 218 24.18 -28.83 -12.95
N PHE A 219 24.24 -27.51 -12.76
CA PHE A 219 23.42 -26.78 -11.81
C PHE A 219 22.86 -25.50 -12.45
N PRO A 220 21.63 -25.53 -13.00
CA PRO A 220 21.01 -24.35 -13.61
C PRO A 220 20.64 -23.33 -12.53
N LEU A 221 21.54 -22.37 -12.30
CA LEU A 221 21.40 -21.31 -11.30
C LEU A 221 20.89 -20.02 -11.94
N ILE A 222 19.89 -19.41 -11.30
CA ILE A 222 19.45 -18.05 -11.62
C ILE A 222 19.64 -17.17 -10.39
N LEU A 223 20.25 -16.00 -10.55
CA LEU A 223 20.50 -15.08 -9.44
C LEU A 223 19.50 -13.92 -9.45
N ILE A 224 19.00 -13.55 -8.28
CA ILE A 224 18.20 -12.34 -8.08
C ILE A 224 18.95 -11.46 -7.09
N PHE A 225 19.31 -10.26 -7.52
CA PHE A 225 20.03 -9.26 -6.73
C PHE A 225 19.07 -8.23 -6.16
N GLY A 226 18.94 -8.19 -4.84
CA GLY A 226 18.30 -7.08 -4.13
C GLY A 226 19.27 -5.92 -3.98
N ILE A 227 18.97 -4.81 -4.64
CA ILE A 227 19.77 -3.59 -4.66
C ILE A 227 18.95 -2.46 -4.04
N ALA A 228 19.52 -1.80 -3.02
CA ALA A 228 18.87 -0.68 -2.37
C ALA A 228 19.09 0.64 -3.13
N THR A 229 20.27 0.83 -3.70
CA THR A 229 20.67 2.12 -4.30
C THR A 229 20.46 2.19 -5.81
N SER A 230 21.50 1.96 -6.59
CA SER A 230 21.54 2.13 -8.05
C SER A 230 22.34 0.99 -8.68
N PRO A 231 22.10 0.64 -9.95
CA PRO A 231 22.80 -0.47 -10.60
C PRO A 231 24.31 -0.24 -10.75
N VAL A 232 24.79 1.00 -10.57
CA VAL A 232 26.22 1.34 -10.53
C VAL A 232 26.95 0.57 -9.43
N ILE A 233 26.25 0.18 -8.35
CA ILE A 233 26.85 -0.61 -7.27
C ILE A 233 27.34 -1.97 -7.77
N ILE A 234 26.66 -2.57 -8.76
CA ILE A 234 27.06 -3.85 -9.34
C ILE A 234 28.46 -3.72 -9.96
N HIS A 235 28.68 -2.68 -10.76
CA HIS A 235 29.98 -2.40 -11.38
C HIS A 235 31.07 -2.03 -10.37
N ARG A 236 30.70 -1.53 -9.18
CA ARG A 236 31.65 -1.22 -8.10
C ARG A 236 32.04 -2.47 -7.30
N LEU A 237 31.10 -3.37 -7.06
CA LEU A 237 31.34 -4.60 -6.28
C LEU A 237 31.96 -5.71 -7.13
N LEU A 238 31.56 -5.81 -8.40
CA LEU A 238 32.00 -6.82 -9.35
C LEU A 238 32.97 -6.21 -10.37
N PRO A 239 34.21 -6.73 -10.44
CA PRO A 239 35.13 -6.41 -11.53
C PRO A 239 34.54 -6.78 -12.89
N HIS A 240 35.01 -6.11 -13.95
CA HIS A 240 34.55 -6.38 -15.33
C HIS A 240 34.67 -7.87 -15.72
N ALA A 241 35.71 -8.56 -15.25
CA ALA A 241 35.90 -9.98 -15.48
C ALA A 241 34.74 -10.85 -14.95
N VAL A 242 34.19 -10.51 -13.78
CA VAL A 242 33.07 -11.23 -13.16
C VAL A 242 31.74 -10.75 -13.72
N SER A 243 31.60 -9.45 -13.97
CA SER A 243 30.39 -8.89 -14.59
C SER A 243 30.13 -9.46 -15.98
N SER A 244 31.16 -9.84 -16.74
CA SER A 244 31.02 -10.47 -18.06
C SER A 244 30.46 -11.91 -17.98
N LEU A 245 30.45 -12.52 -16.79
CA LEU A 245 29.86 -13.84 -16.55
C LEU A 245 28.38 -13.76 -16.19
N LEU A 246 27.80 -12.56 -16.11
CA LEU A 246 26.41 -12.35 -15.72
C LEU A 246 25.64 -11.73 -16.87
N CYS A 247 24.49 -12.32 -17.21
CA CYS A 247 23.49 -11.68 -18.06
C CYS A 247 22.52 -10.93 -17.14
N ILE A 248 22.71 -9.62 -16.98
CA ILE A 248 21.93 -8.79 -16.05
C ILE A 248 20.75 -8.14 -16.77
N GLU A 249 19.53 -8.42 -16.31
CA GLU A 249 18.34 -7.63 -16.63
C GLU A 249 17.90 -6.80 -15.41
N LEU A 250 17.54 -5.54 -15.66
CA LEU A 250 17.20 -4.58 -14.63
C LEU A 250 15.69 -4.54 -14.40
N PHE A 251 15.28 -4.75 -13.16
CA PHE A 251 13.91 -4.64 -12.71
C PHE A 251 13.81 -3.52 -11.69
N GLN A 252 12.97 -2.53 -11.98
CA GLN A 252 12.75 -1.40 -11.09
C GLN A 252 11.48 -1.62 -10.29
N SER A 253 11.59 -1.62 -8.96
CA SER A 253 10.44 -1.62 -8.08
C SER A 253 9.77 -0.25 -8.02
N LEU A 254 8.55 -0.24 -7.49
CA LEU A 254 7.78 0.97 -7.26
C LEU A 254 8.47 1.87 -6.23
N SER A 255 8.33 3.18 -6.40
CA SER A 255 8.86 4.14 -5.43
C SER A 255 8.09 4.06 -4.11
N CYS A 256 8.79 4.11 -2.97
CA CYS A 256 8.17 4.18 -1.65
C CYS A 256 7.21 5.37 -1.51
N LYS A 257 7.49 6.48 -2.21
CA LYS A 257 6.62 7.66 -2.21
C LYS A 257 5.27 7.37 -2.87
N ASP A 258 5.29 6.64 -3.99
CA ASP A 258 4.09 6.28 -4.72
C ASP A 258 3.31 5.22 -3.92
N HIS A 259 3.99 4.24 -3.34
CA HIS A 259 3.38 3.28 -2.44
C HIS A 259 2.72 3.95 -1.23
N LEU A 260 3.36 4.92 -0.60
CA LEU A 260 2.74 5.68 0.49
C LEU A 260 1.48 6.40 0.00
N THR A 261 1.51 7.03 -1.19
CA THR A 261 0.33 7.73 -1.71
C THR A 261 -0.83 6.79 -1.99
N THR A 262 -0.57 5.58 -2.51
CA THR A 262 -1.61 4.57 -2.74
C THR A 262 -2.16 4.04 -1.43
N VAL A 263 -1.30 3.77 -0.44
CA VAL A 263 -1.72 3.35 0.90
C VAL A 263 -2.57 4.43 1.58
N LEU A 264 -2.17 5.69 1.50
CA LEU A 264 -2.94 6.82 2.04
C LEU A 264 -4.31 6.97 1.37
N ASP A 265 -4.38 6.86 0.03
CA ASP A 265 -5.64 6.99 -0.70
C ASP A 265 -6.60 5.84 -0.41
N LYS A 266 -6.08 4.63 -0.24
CA LYS A 266 -6.90 3.44 0.02
C LYS A 266 -7.27 3.26 1.49
N LEU A 267 -6.40 3.60 2.44
CA LEU A 267 -6.68 3.45 3.87
C LEU A 267 -7.34 4.68 4.48
N LEU A 268 -6.78 5.89 4.27
CA LEU A 268 -7.25 7.08 4.98
C LEU A 268 -8.34 7.83 4.22
N LEU A 269 -8.21 7.93 2.90
CA LEU A 269 -9.15 8.68 2.04
C LEU A 269 -10.38 7.88 1.60
N THR A 270 -10.59 6.69 2.15
CA THR A 270 -11.80 5.90 1.93
C THR A 270 -12.87 6.17 2.98
N THR A 271 -14.13 6.08 2.59
CA THR A 271 -15.27 6.17 3.52
C THR A 271 -15.53 4.86 4.27
N GLN A 272 -14.77 3.80 3.95
CA GLN A 272 -14.93 2.47 4.53
C GLN A 272 -14.54 2.48 6.01
N PHE A 273 -13.47 3.19 6.35
CA PHE A 273 -13.05 3.36 7.74
C PHE A 273 -13.68 4.61 8.36
N PRO A 274 -14.40 4.47 9.48
CA PRO A 274 -14.95 5.61 10.22
C PRO A 274 -13.85 6.41 10.92
N PHE A 275 -12.73 5.76 11.26
CA PHE A 275 -11.57 6.41 11.87
C PHE A 275 -10.87 7.36 10.91
N LYS A 276 -10.60 8.59 11.38
CA LYS A 276 -9.90 9.64 10.63
C LYS A 276 -8.83 10.29 11.51
N LEU A 277 -7.72 10.67 10.88
CA LEU A 277 -6.63 11.35 11.55
C LEU A 277 -6.83 12.87 11.52
N SER A 278 -6.37 13.49 12.59
CA SER A 278 -6.15 14.94 12.63
C SER A 278 -4.96 15.33 11.77
N GLU A 279 -5.01 16.55 11.26
CA GLU A 279 -3.95 17.21 10.48
C GLU A 279 -2.56 17.06 11.12
N LYS A 280 -2.41 17.45 12.40
CA LYS A 280 -1.11 17.46 13.07
C LYS A 280 -0.48 16.07 13.15
N VAL A 281 -1.31 15.06 13.42
CA VAL A 281 -0.85 13.67 13.47
C VAL A 281 -0.45 13.21 12.08
N LEU A 282 -1.24 13.54 11.06
CA LEU A 282 -0.91 13.20 9.68
C LEU A 282 0.38 13.88 9.20
N GLN A 283 0.59 15.15 9.54
CA GLN A 283 1.83 15.88 9.26
C GLN A 283 3.02 15.22 9.96
N ILE A 284 2.92 14.88 11.25
CA ILE A 284 4.00 14.21 11.99
C ILE A 284 4.35 12.86 11.36
N LEU A 285 3.36 12.00 11.11
CA LEU A 285 3.59 10.69 10.49
C LEU A 285 4.20 10.83 9.09
N THR A 286 3.73 11.81 8.33
CA THR A 286 4.26 12.10 7.00
C THR A 286 5.69 12.66 7.04
N ASN A 287 6.00 13.51 8.03
CA ASN A 287 7.33 14.07 8.24
C ASN A 287 8.33 12.99 8.67
N ILE A 288 7.92 12.08 9.56
CA ILE A 288 8.73 10.92 9.93
C ILE A 288 9.07 10.09 8.68
N PHE A 289 8.08 9.84 7.82
CA PHE A 289 8.29 9.08 6.59
C PHE A 289 9.19 9.80 5.56
N LEU A 290 8.98 11.10 5.34
CA LEU A 290 9.69 11.83 4.29
C LEU A 290 11.11 12.25 4.69
N TYR A 291 11.34 12.57 5.97
CA TYR A 291 12.60 13.14 6.44
C TYR A 291 13.49 12.15 7.19
N HIS A 292 12.93 11.10 7.78
CA HIS A 292 13.71 10.12 8.55
C HIS A 292 13.83 8.79 7.79
N ASP A 293 12.71 8.07 7.62
CA ASP A 293 12.73 6.72 7.09
C ASP A 293 11.65 6.52 6.02
N PHE A 294 12.02 6.15 4.80
CA PHE A 294 11.08 5.77 3.72
C PHE A 294 10.42 4.39 3.94
N ALA A 295 10.31 3.94 5.19
CA ALA A 295 9.75 2.65 5.57
C ALA A 295 8.23 2.74 5.78
N ILE A 296 7.48 2.01 4.96
CA ILE A 296 6.01 2.02 5.03
C ILE A 296 5.53 1.28 6.28
N GLN A 297 6.24 0.23 6.71
CA GLN A 297 5.93 -0.45 7.96
C GLN A 297 5.94 0.47 9.18
N ASN A 298 6.85 1.44 9.24
CA ASN A 298 6.89 2.41 10.33
C ASN A 298 5.68 3.35 10.28
N PHE A 299 5.26 3.74 9.07
CA PHE A 299 4.04 4.52 8.88
C PHE A 299 2.80 3.73 9.34
N ILE A 300 2.68 2.46 8.96
CA ILE A 300 1.56 1.58 9.38
C ILE A 300 1.55 1.38 10.90
N LYS A 301 2.71 1.18 11.53
CA LYS A 301 2.82 1.12 13.01
C LYS A 301 2.43 2.44 13.67
N GLY A 302 2.76 3.58 13.04
CA GLY A 302 2.32 4.90 13.49
C GLY A 302 0.80 5.08 13.40
N LEU A 303 0.16 4.56 12.35
CA LEU A 303 -1.30 4.48 12.23
C LEU A 303 -1.89 3.60 13.32
N GLN A 304 -1.31 2.41 13.57
CA GLN A 304 -1.73 1.50 14.62
C GLN A 304 -1.71 2.17 15.99
N LEU A 305 -0.62 2.88 16.29
CA LEU A 305 -0.48 3.61 17.55
C LEU A 305 -1.52 4.72 17.68
N SER A 306 -1.78 5.47 16.60
CA SER A 306 -2.79 6.54 16.58
C SER A 306 -4.20 5.98 16.78
N LEU A 307 -4.49 4.84 16.16
CA LEU A 307 -5.76 4.12 16.31
C LEU A 307 -5.94 3.65 17.75
N LEU A 308 -4.92 3.01 18.32
CA LEU A 308 -4.94 2.51 19.69
C LEU A 308 -5.15 3.64 20.70
N GLU A 309 -4.43 4.76 20.55
CA GLU A 309 -4.54 5.92 21.42
C GLU A 309 -5.95 6.53 21.38
N HIS A 310 -6.58 6.62 20.20
CA HIS A 310 -7.94 7.14 20.07
C HIS A 310 -8.99 6.27 20.78
N PHE A 311 -8.91 4.95 20.63
CA PHE A 311 -9.84 4.04 21.30
C PHE A 311 -9.58 3.91 22.81
N TYR A 312 -8.34 4.13 23.24
CA TYR A 312 -7.98 4.10 24.65
C TYR A 312 -8.40 5.38 25.38
N SER A 313 -8.10 6.56 24.80
CA SER A 313 -8.31 7.86 25.45
C SER A 313 -9.77 8.31 25.50
N GLN A 314 -10.60 7.95 24.53
CA GLN A 314 -11.98 8.45 24.42
C GLN A 314 -13.02 7.33 24.58
N PRO A 315 -13.95 7.43 25.56
CA PRO A 315 -15.02 6.45 25.72
C PRO A 315 -16.05 6.53 24.57
N LEU A 316 -16.28 7.73 24.03
CA LEU A 316 -17.20 7.95 22.92
C LEU A 316 -16.75 7.32 21.59
N SER A 317 -15.50 6.88 21.50
CA SER A 317 -14.96 6.18 20.32
C SER A 317 -15.71 4.87 20.03
N VAL A 318 -16.50 4.36 20.97
CA VAL A 318 -17.43 3.24 20.74
C VAL A 318 -18.44 3.53 19.62
N LEU A 319 -18.75 4.81 19.35
CA LEU A 319 -19.64 5.22 18.26
C LEU A 319 -18.94 5.24 16.90
N CYS A 320 -17.61 5.10 16.85
CA CYS A 320 -16.81 5.09 15.62
C CYS A 320 -16.92 3.74 14.89
N CYS A 321 -18.11 3.44 14.40
CA CYS A 321 -18.47 2.22 13.67
C CYS A 321 -19.18 2.53 12.36
N ASN A 322 -19.51 1.49 11.62
CA ASN A 322 -20.44 1.59 10.50
C ASN A 322 -21.81 2.11 10.97
N LEU A 323 -22.49 2.92 10.15
CA LEU A 323 -23.80 3.51 10.44
C LEU A 323 -24.82 2.57 11.13
N PRO A 324 -25.07 1.33 10.66
CA PRO A 324 -26.05 0.45 11.31
C PRO A 324 -25.62 0.00 12.72
N GLU A 325 -24.33 -0.24 12.94
CA GLU A 325 -23.79 -0.62 14.25
C GLU A 325 -23.76 0.57 15.20
N ALA A 326 -23.40 1.76 14.70
CA ALA A 326 -23.45 3.00 15.46
C ALA A 326 -24.87 3.27 15.97
N LYS A 327 -25.90 3.13 15.12
CA LYS A 327 -27.32 3.26 15.53
C LYS A 327 -27.72 2.28 16.64
N ARG A 328 -27.28 1.02 16.53
CA ARG A 328 -27.53 0.02 17.58
C ARG A 328 -26.88 0.45 18.89
N ARG A 329 -25.60 0.86 18.85
CA ARG A 329 -24.85 1.31 20.03
C ARG A 329 -25.48 2.54 20.67
N ILE A 330 -26.01 3.48 19.88
CA ILE A 330 -26.70 4.68 20.38
C ILE A 330 -27.92 4.33 21.22
N ASN A 331 -28.71 3.35 20.78
CA ASN A 331 -29.90 2.93 21.52
C ASN A 331 -29.53 2.42 22.93
N PHE A 332 -28.38 1.73 23.06
CA PHE A 332 -27.87 1.17 24.30
C PHE A 332 -26.95 2.10 25.13
N LEU A 333 -26.79 3.37 24.74
CA LEU A 333 -25.94 4.29 25.51
C LEU A 333 -26.45 4.51 26.94
N SER A 334 -25.50 4.52 27.89
CA SER A 334 -25.70 4.90 29.29
C SER A 334 -25.78 6.41 29.46
N ASP A 335 -26.35 6.85 30.58
CA ASP A 335 -26.55 8.28 30.90
C ASP A 335 -25.20 9.01 31.02
N ASN A 336 -24.17 8.34 31.54
CA ASN A 336 -22.80 8.86 31.61
C ASN A 336 -22.23 9.16 30.22
N GLN A 337 -22.52 8.30 29.23
CA GLN A 337 -22.07 8.51 27.85
C GLN A 337 -22.86 9.65 27.19
N CYS A 338 -24.15 9.78 27.49
CA CYS A 338 -24.95 10.94 27.08
C CYS A 338 -24.37 12.25 27.65
N GLU A 339 -23.95 12.27 28.92
CA GLU A 339 -23.25 13.43 29.48
C GLU A 339 -21.91 13.72 28.79
N ASN A 340 -21.13 12.68 28.50
CA ASN A 340 -19.86 12.84 27.77
C ASN A 340 -20.08 13.47 26.39
N ILE A 341 -21.15 13.10 25.68
CA ILE A 341 -21.54 13.71 24.40
C ILE A 341 -21.90 15.19 24.60
N ARG A 342 -22.67 15.53 25.63
CA ARG A 342 -23.01 16.92 25.97
C ARG A 342 -21.78 17.77 26.31
N ARG A 343 -20.72 17.16 26.85
CA ARG A 343 -19.45 17.85 27.16
C ARG A 343 -18.60 18.14 25.92
N LEU A 344 -18.88 17.53 24.78
CA LEU A 344 -18.07 17.67 23.58
C LEU A 344 -18.13 19.11 23.02
N PRO A 345 -17.00 19.76 22.70
CA PRO A 345 -16.98 21.15 22.22
C PRO A 345 -17.78 21.36 20.92
N SER A 346 -17.74 20.39 20.01
CA SER A 346 -18.51 20.42 18.77
C SER A 346 -20.02 20.37 19.03
N PHE A 347 -20.45 19.57 19.99
CA PHE A 347 -21.85 19.47 20.37
C PHE A 347 -22.33 20.75 21.08
N ARG A 348 -21.51 21.36 21.93
CA ARG A 348 -21.84 22.68 22.54
C ARG A 348 -22.08 23.75 21.49
N ARG A 349 -21.20 23.84 20.49
CA ARG A 349 -21.36 24.76 19.35
C ARG A 349 -22.59 24.44 18.49
N TYR A 350 -23.03 23.19 18.44
CA TYR A 350 -24.27 22.80 17.76
C TYR A 350 -25.49 23.29 18.53
N VAL A 351 -25.52 23.05 19.85
CA VAL A 351 -26.60 23.47 20.74
C VAL A 351 -26.75 25.00 20.77
N GLU A 352 -25.65 25.75 20.76
CA GLU A 352 -25.67 27.23 20.70
C GLU A 352 -26.33 27.79 19.44
N LYS A 353 -26.31 27.05 18.32
CA LYS A 353 -26.92 27.47 17.05
C LYS A 353 -28.40 27.12 16.95
N GLN A 354 -28.93 26.33 17.90
CA GLN A 354 -30.28 25.81 17.83
C GLN A 354 -31.27 26.71 18.59
N ALA A 355 -32.55 26.62 18.23
CA ALA A 355 -33.64 27.30 18.94
C ALA A 355 -33.72 26.89 20.43
N SER A 356 -34.14 27.83 21.29
CA SER A 356 -34.20 27.67 22.75
C SER A 356 -35.03 26.46 23.21
N GLU A 357 -36.15 26.16 22.54
CA GLU A 357 -36.98 25.00 22.87
C GLU A 357 -36.25 23.66 22.66
N LYS A 358 -35.53 23.54 21.54
CA LYS A 358 -34.73 22.34 21.24
C LYS A 358 -33.48 22.28 22.11
N GLN A 359 -32.93 23.41 22.53
CA GLN A 359 -31.80 23.44 23.47
C GLN A 359 -32.20 22.82 24.82
N VAL A 360 -33.38 23.15 25.35
CA VAL A 360 -33.89 22.54 26.59
C VAL A 360 -34.14 21.04 26.39
N ALA A 361 -34.73 20.64 25.26
CA ALA A 361 -34.97 19.23 24.94
C ALA A 361 -33.66 18.41 24.84
N LEU A 362 -32.62 18.91 24.18
CA LEU A 362 -31.33 18.20 24.04
C LEU A 362 -30.59 18.02 25.38
N LEU A 363 -30.78 18.96 26.30
CA LEU A 363 -30.13 18.95 27.62
C LEU A 363 -30.90 18.14 28.66
N THR A 364 -32.22 18.00 28.50
CA THR A 364 -33.11 17.37 29.49
C THR A 364 -33.49 15.95 29.06
N ASP A 365 -33.87 15.75 27.79
CA ASP A 365 -34.41 14.49 27.28
C ASP A 365 -33.35 13.63 26.58
N GLU A 366 -33.11 12.44 27.10
CA GLU A 366 -32.13 11.49 26.54
C GLU A 366 -32.62 10.81 25.26
N ARG A 367 -33.93 10.55 25.14
CA ARG A 367 -34.52 9.91 23.95
C ARG A 367 -34.38 10.84 22.74
N PHE A 368 -34.70 12.11 22.92
CA PHE A 368 -34.53 13.13 21.91
C PHE A 368 -33.06 13.33 21.54
N LEU A 369 -32.16 13.31 22.53
CA LEU A 369 -30.72 13.35 22.28
C LEU A 369 -30.25 12.16 21.43
N LYS A 370 -30.71 10.93 21.73
CA LYS A 370 -30.35 9.72 20.96
C LYS A 370 -30.83 9.79 19.51
N GLU A 371 -32.04 10.28 19.26
CA GLU A 371 -32.57 10.50 17.90
C GLU A 371 -31.73 11.53 17.14
N GLU A 372 -31.37 12.64 17.79
CA GLU A 372 -30.56 13.68 17.17
C GLU A 372 -29.12 13.25 16.92
N ILE A 373 -28.52 12.42 17.81
CA ILE A 373 -27.19 11.86 17.55
C ILE A 373 -27.21 10.96 16.31
N GLN A 374 -28.29 10.20 16.08
CA GLN A 374 -28.42 9.39 14.87
C GLN A 374 -28.46 10.26 13.61
N SER A 375 -29.23 11.35 13.62
CA SER A 375 -29.29 12.28 12.48
C SER A 375 -27.95 12.98 12.24
N LEU A 376 -27.24 13.38 13.30
CA LEU A 376 -25.92 14.01 13.22
C LEU A 376 -24.86 13.05 12.67
N LEU A 377 -24.87 11.77 13.07
CA LEU A 377 -23.94 10.79 12.53
C LEU A 377 -24.20 10.51 11.05
N GLU A 378 -25.47 10.40 10.63
CA GLU A 378 -25.80 10.30 9.21
C GLU A 378 -25.27 11.49 8.40
N ASN A 379 -25.44 12.70 8.92
CA ASN A 379 -24.92 13.92 8.31
C ASN A 379 -23.39 13.91 8.25
N LEU A 380 -22.70 13.40 9.27
CA LEU A 380 -21.24 13.27 9.28
C LEU A 380 -20.74 12.28 8.24
N HIS A 381 -21.34 11.09 8.14
CA HIS A 381 -20.97 10.11 7.12
C HIS A 381 -21.26 10.62 5.69
N ALA A 382 -22.37 11.33 5.50
CA ALA A 382 -22.68 11.99 4.23
C ALA A 382 -21.67 13.10 3.91
N TYR A 383 -21.28 13.90 4.90
CA TYR A 383 -20.24 14.92 4.75
C TYR A 383 -18.90 14.31 4.31
N HIS A 384 -18.44 13.25 4.99
CA HIS A 384 -17.18 12.59 4.61
C HIS A 384 -17.24 12.00 3.20
N SER A 385 -18.37 11.40 2.81
CA SER A 385 -18.57 10.87 1.46
C SER A 385 -18.47 11.95 0.39
N ASN A 386 -19.13 13.09 0.63
CA ASN A 386 -19.07 14.23 -0.27
C ASN A 386 -17.67 14.88 -0.29
N TYR A 387 -17.03 14.98 0.87
CA TYR A 387 -15.71 15.58 1.02
C TYR A 387 -14.66 14.82 0.21
N PHE A 388 -14.56 13.49 0.33
CA PHE A 388 -13.58 12.72 -0.44
C PHE A 388 -13.84 12.76 -1.95
N LEU A 389 -15.11 12.82 -2.36
CA LEU A 389 -15.47 12.96 -3.78
C LEU A 389 -15.03 14.31 -4.36
N VAL A 390 -15.25 15.40 -3.60
CA VAL A 390 -14.83 16.75 -3.98
C VAL A 390 -13.31 16.88 -3.91
N LEU A 391 -12.65 16.25 -2.93
CA LEU A 391 -11.20 16.25 -2.80
C LEU A 391 -10.53 15.58 -4.00
N ARG A 392 -11.04 14.42 -4.45
CA ARG A 392 -10.53 13.75 -5.66
C ARG A 392 -10.76 14.57 -6.93
N CYS A 393 -11.92 15.21 -7.05
CA CYS A 393 -12.17 16.22 -8.08
C CYS A 393 -11.07 17.29 -8.08
N LEU A 394 -10.86 17.90 -6.91
CA LEU A 394 -9.93 19.00 -6.73
C LEU A 394 -8.50 18.57 -7.03
N HIS A 395 -8.09 17.37 -6.58
CA HIS A 395 -6.78 16.80 -6.85
C HIS A 395 -6.52 16.64 -8.35
N GLN A 396 -7.51 16.17 -9.12
CA GLN A 396 -7.37 16.05 -10.58
C GLN A 396 -7.20 17.40 -11.27
N PHE A 397 -7.83 18.45 -10.72
CA PHE A 397 -7.58 19.81 -11.19
C PHE A 397 -6.18 20.26 -10.79
N THR A 398 -5.79 20.17 -9.51
CA THR A 398 -4.50 20.70 -9.01
C THR A 398 -3.27 19.97 -9.52
N SER A 399 -3.32 18.64 -9.66
CA SER A 399 -2.22 17.82 -10.22
C SER A 399 -1.87 18.20 -11.67
N SER A 400 -2.82 18.83 -12.36
CA SER A 400 -2.68 19.23 -13.74
C SER A 400 -2.24 20.68 -13.93
N LEU A 401 -2.01 21.43 -12.84
CA LEU A 401 -1.50 22.80 -12.89
C LEU A 401 0.04 22.81 -12.83
N PRO A 402 0.70 23.67 -13.62
CA PRO A 402 2.11 23.95 -13.43
C PRO A 402 2.31 24.70 -12.10
N LYS A 403 3.45 24.46 -11.42
CA LYS A 403 3.84 25.03 -10.11
C LYS A 403 3.19 24.46 -8.85
N TYR A 404 2.21 23.55 -8.96
CA TYR A 404 1.62 22.80 -7.82
C TYR A 404 1.35 23.64 -6.55
N PRO A 405 0.59 24.75 -6.63
CA PRO A 405 0.41 25.66 -5.49
C PRO A 405 -0.26 24.99 -4.27
N LEU A 406 -1.13 24.00 -4.50
CA LEU A 406 -1.86 23.26 -3.45
C LEU A 406 -1.31 21.84 -3.23
N GLY A 407 -0.09 21.58 -3.73
CA GLY A 407 0.55 20.27 -3.66
C GLY A 407 0.39 19.42 -4.93
N ARG A 408 1.36 18.52 -5.11
CA ARG A 408 1.42 17.58 -6.24
C ARG A 408 0.65 16.31 -5.96
N GLN A 409 0.61 15.87 -4.69
CA GLN A 409 0.01 14.60 -4.29
C GLN A 409 -1.29 14.83 -3.50
N ILE A 410 -2.19 13.85 -3.54
CA ILE A 410 -3.51 13.95 -2.88
C ILE A 410 -3.40 14.16 -1.36
N ARG A 411 -2.35 13.64 -0.73
CA ARG A 411 -2.08 13.80 0.71
C ARG A 411 -1.73 15.23 1.10
N GLU A 412 -1.00 15.96 0.26
CA GLU A 412 -0.63 17.35 0.50
C GLU A 412 -1.87 18.23 0.42
N LEU A 413 -2.69 18.01 -0.62
CA LEU A 413 -3.99 18.66 -0.74
C LEU A 413 -4.85 18.36 0.50
N TYR A 414 -4.96 17.09 0.91
CA TYR A 414 -5.73 16.73 2.10
C TYR A 414 -5.22 17.45 3.37
N CYS A 415 -3.90 17.50 3.60
CA CYS A 415 -3.34 18.24 4.74
C CYS A 415 -3.72 19.73 4.66
N THR A 416 -3.45 20.40 3.53
CA THR A 416 -3.76 21.83 3.36
C THR A 416 -5.24 22.16 3.57
N CYS A 417 -6.14 21.32 3.08
CA CYS A 417 -7.58 21.47 3.26
C CYS A 417 -8.03 21.32 4.72
N LEU A 418 -7.29 20.56 5.53
CA LEU A 418 -7.60 20.38 6.95
C LEU A 418 -7.07 21.51 7.81
N GLU A 419 -5.92 22.13 7.45
CA GLU A 419 -5.32 23.19 8.26
C GLU A 419 -6.13 24.49 8.18
N LYS A 420 -6.51 24.86 6.96
CA LYS A 420 -7.16 26.14 6.68
C LYS A 420 -8.20 25.98 5.59
N ASN A 421 -9.17 26.89 5.63
CA ASN A 421 -10.06 27.11 4.52
C ASN A 421 -9.24 27.48 3.27
N ILE A 422 -9.39 26.68 2.22
CA ILE A 422 -8.62 26.83 0.98
C ILE A 422 -8.89 28.20 0.32
N TRP A 423 -10.11 28.73 0.41
CA TRP A 423 -10.47 30.00 -0.20
C TRP A 423 -9.84 31.23 0.47
N ASP A 424 -9.40 31.10 1.72
CA ASP A 424 -8.67 32.17 2.43
C ASP A 424 -7.18 32.16 2.10
N SER A 425 -6.70 31.12 1.39
CA SER A 425 -5.30 30.91 1.07
C SER A 425 -4.88 31.61 -0.22
N GLU A 426 -3.71 32.26 -0.19
CA GLU A 426 -3.14 32.91 -1.38
C GLU A 426 -2.77 31.89 -2.47
N GLU A 427 -2.44 30.66 -2.08
CA GLU A 427 -2.12 29.58 -3.02
C GLU A 427 -3.33 29.20 -3.87
N TYR A 428 -4.54 29.25 -3.31
CA TYR A 428 -5.76 29.00 -4.06
C TYR A 428 -6.07 30.09 -5.08
N VAL A 429 -5.86 31.36 -4.72
CA VAL A 429 -6.03 32.49 -5.66
C VAL A 429 -5.07 32.35 -6.83
N SER A 430 -3.82 31.98 -6.55
CA SER A 430 -2.82 31.67 -7.58
C SER A 430 -3.24 30.49 -8.47
N ALA A 431 -3.76 29.41 -7.88
CA ALA A 431 -4.30 28.26 -8.61
C ALA A 431 -5.45 28.67 -9.55
N LEU A 432 -6.37 29.52 -9.09
CA LEU A 432 -7.46 30.04 -9.91
C LEU A 432 -6.97 30.92 -11.06
N GLN A 433 -5.97 31.77 -10.83
CA GLN A 433 -5.36 32.58 -11.88
C GLN A 433 -4.69 31.70 -12.95
N LEU A 434 -3.96 30.65 -12.53
CA LEU A 434 -3.37 29.68 -13.46
C LEU A 434 -4.44 28.92 -14.25
N LEU A 435 -5.53 28.49 -13.61
CA LEU A 435 -6.66 27.86 -14.28
C LEU A 435 -7.32 28.77 -15.32
N ARG A 436 -7.46 30.07 -15.00
CA ARG A 436 -7.98 31.08 -15.93
C ARG A 436 -7.05 31.25 -17.14
N ASN A 437 -5.73 31.26 -16.91
CA ASN A 437 -4.72 31.50 -17.94
C ASN A 437 -4.50 30.30 -18.88
N ILE A 438 -4.64 29.06 -18.40
CA ILE A 438 -4.44 27.84 -19.21
C ILE A 438 -5.52 27.69 -20.30
N GLY A 439 -6.56 28.54 -20.31
CA GLY A 439 -7.63 28.47 -21.30
C GLY A 439 -8.52 27.27 -21.02
N ILE A 440 -9.65 27.55 -20.39
CA ILE A 440 -10.72 26.62 -19.98
C ILE A 440 -10.99 25.52 -21.04
N LYS A 441 -10.90 25.81 -22.34
CA LYS A 441 -11.22 24.87 -23.44
C LYS A 441 -10.28 23.66 -23.61
N LYS A 442 -8.95 23.83 -23.57
CA LYS A 442 -8.00 22.70 -23.79
C LYS A 442 -7.82 21.85 -22.53
N ALA A 443 -7.81 22.50 -21.36
CA ALA A 443 -7.74 21.83 -20.08
C ALA A 443 -9.03 21.03 -19.80
N LEU A 444 -10.23 21.60 -19.93
CA LEU A 444 -11.45 20.86 -19.64
C LEU A 444 -11.65 19.68 -20.62
N ARG A 445 -11.43 19.82 -21.94
CA ARG A 445 -11.65 18.71 -22.90
C ARG A 445 -10.77 17.48 -22.64
N LEU A 446 -9.47 17.67 -22.43
CA LEU A 446 -8.55 16.56 -22.16
C LEU A 446 -8.73 16.00 -20.75
N LYS A 447 -9.11 16.84 -19.78
CA LYS A 447 -9.20 16.47 -18.36
C LYS A 447 -10.55 15.88 -17.97
N TYR A 448 -11.67 16.29 -18.60
CA TYR A 448 -13.00 15.66 -18.41
C TYR A 448 -13.02 14.23 -18.95
N GLY A 449 -12.32 13.97 -20.06
CA GLY A 449 -12.16 12.61 -20.60
C GLY A 449 -11.43 11.66 -19.64
N ARG A 450 -10.39 12.13 -18.95
CA ARG A 450 -9.71 11.35 -17.88
C ARG A 450 -10.54 11.26 -16.60
N CYS A 451 -11.19 12.35 -16.19
CA CYS A 451 -12.03 12.34 -15.00
C CYS A 451 -13.21 11.38 -15.14
N ASN A 452 -13.81 11.23 -16.34
CA ASN A 452 -14.88 10.24 -16.57
C ASN A 452 -14.36 8.81 -16.72
N LYS A 453 -13.20 8.58 -17.35
CA LYS A 453 -12.62 7.23 -17.50
C LYS A 453 -12.24 6.60 -16.16
N ASP A 454 -11.55 7.34 -15.29
CA ASP A 454 -11.14 6.82 -13.99
C ASP A 454 -12.32 6.70 -12.99
N ARG A 455 -13.47 7.36 -13.27
CA ARG A 455 -14.64 7.41 -12.38
C ARG A 455 -15.76 6.41 -12.67
N LEU A 456 -15.86 5.89 -13.89
CA LEU A 456 -16.93 4.96 -14.29
C LEU A 456 -16.61 3.50 -13.99
N GLU A 457 -15.34 3.12 -13.86
CA GLU A 457 -14.94 1.73 -13.55
C GLU A 457 -14.96 1.40 -12.05
N SER A 458 -14.82 2.38 -11.15
CA SER A 458 -14.98 2.18 -9.70
C SER A 458 -16.46 2.23 -9.28
N GLY A 459 -17.19 1.15 -9.58
CA GLY A 459 -18.66 1.04 -9.58
C GLY A 459 -19.44 1.19 -8.25
N HIS A 460 -18.97 1.95 -7.24
CA HIS A 460 -19.61 1.94 -5.91
C HIS A 460 -20.57 3.10 -5.56
N TYR A 461 -20.81 4.10 -6.43
CA TYR A 461 -21.62 5.26 -6.02
C TYR A 461 -22.61 5.72 -7.11
N LYS A 462 -23.68 4.92 -7.29
CA LYS A 462 -24.87 5.28 -8.08
C LYS A 462 -25.84 6.23 -7.36
N ASN A 463 -25.75 6.38 -6.03
CA ASN A 463 -26.73 7.13 -5.24
C ASN A 463 -26.28 8.57 -4.91
N LEU A 464 -26.13 9.41 -5.93
CA LEU A 464 -26.16 10.88 -5.78
C LEU A 464 -26.61 11.46 -7.13
N GLY A 465 -27.89 11.25 -7.43
CA GLY A 465 -28.51 11.51 -8.74
C GLY A 465 -28.96 12.94 -8.98
N ILE A 466 -28.72 13.90 -8.06
CA ILE A 466 -29.28 15.25 -8.20
C ILE A 466 -28.17 16.31 -8.33
N SER A 467 -27.15 16.30 -7.47
CA SER A 467 -26.02 17.25 -7.58
C SER A 467 -24.99 16.90 -8.67
N LYS A 468 -24.86 15.62 -9.06
CA LYS A 468 -24.01 15.24 -10.21
C LYS A 468 -24.61 15.78 -11.49
N LEU A 469 -25.89 15.50 -11.75
CA LEU A 469 -26.56 15.95 -12.96
C LEU A 469 -26.59 17.47 -13.06
N ASP A 470 -26.82 18.19 -11.95
CA ASP A 470 -26.81 19.66 -11.96
C ASP A 470 -25.41 20.26 -12.13
N PHE A 471 -24.37 19.71 -11.49
CA PHE A 471 -23.00 20.20 -11.70
C PHE A 471 -22.49 19.89 -13.12
N PHE A 472 -22.89 18.74 -13.69
CA PHE A 472 -22.56 18.36 -15.07
C PHE A 472 -23.43 19.07 -16.12
N SER A 473 -24.69 19.39 -15.82
CA SER A 473 -25.58 20.15 -16.70
C SER A 473 -25.25 21.64 -16.68
N LEU A 474 -24.96 22.25 -15.52
CA LEU A 474 -24.47 23.65 -15.44
C LEU A 474 -23.14 23.84 -16.18
N LEU A 475 -22.26 22.84 -16.17
CA LEU A 475 -21.02 22.86 -16.97
C LEU A 475 -21.26 22.63 -18.46
N TRP A 476 -22.32 21.91 -18.83
CA TRP A 476 -22.76 21.71 -20.21
C TRP A 476 -23.49 22.96 -20.75
N GLU A 477 -24.35 23.60 -19.95
CA GLU A 477 -25.03 24.86 -20.26
C GLU A 477 -24.03 26.01 -20.44
N LEU A 478 -22.95 26.05 -19.64
CA LEU A 478 -21.81 26.95 -19.86
C LEU A 478 -21.08 26.73 -21.20
N ASP A 479 -21.21 25.55 -21.82
CA ASP A 479 -20.68 25.21 -23.16
C ASP A 479 -21.61 25.71 -24.29
N VAL A 480 -22.90 25.94 -24.00
CA VAL A 480 -23.90 26.46 -24.94
C VAL A 480 -23.98 28.00 -24.88
N ASP A 481 -23.99 28.59 -23.70
CA ASP A 481 -24.22 30.04 -23.50
C ASP A 481 -23.03 30.93 -23.91
N ARG A 482 -21.83 30.36 -24.10
CA ARG A 482 -20.69 31.12 -24.64
C ARG A 482 -20.76 31.39 -26.14
N LYS A 483 -21.74 30.85 -26.86
CA LYS A 483 -22.08 31.35 -28.22
C LYS A 483 -22.83 32.69 -28.16
N SER A 484 -23.36 33.08 -27.01
CA SER A 484 -24.07 34.33 -26.76
C SER A 484 -23.47 35.09 -25.57
N GLY A 485 -22.19 35.46 -25.70
CA GLY A 485 -21.63 36.74 -25.24
C GLY A 485 -22.00 37.34 -23.88
N THR A 486 -22.34 36.57 -22.83
CA THR A 486 -22.74 37.15 -21.54
C THR A 486 -21.87 36.65 -20.39
N LEU A 487 -21.21 37.60 -19.73
CA LEU A 487 -20.41 37.45 -18.51
C LEU A 487 -21.31 37.07 -17.34
N VAL A 488 -21.15 35.86 -16.78
CA VAL A 488 -21.70 35.51 -15.46
C VAL A 488 -20.56 35.05 -14.56
N SER A 489 -20.44 35.75 -13.43
CA SER A 489 -19.49 35.53 -12.34
C SER A 489 -19.64 34.13 -11.73
N LEU A 490 -18.54 33.36 -11.68
CA LEU A 490 -18.49 32.11 -10.92
C LEU A 490 -18.63 32.39 -9.41
N GLY A 491 -19.81 32.14 -8.87
CA GLY A 491 -20.07 31.98 -7.43
C GLY A 491 -20.37 30.52 -7.11
N ILE A 492 -19.36 29.64 -7.11
CA ILE A 492 -19.54 28.19 -6.91
C ILE A 492 -19.23 27.73 -5.47
N LEU A 493 -18.91 28.65 -4.54
CA LEU A 493 -18.75 28.33 -3.12
C LEU A 493 -19.93 28.78 -2.23
N ARG A 494 -20.99 29.37 -2.81
CA ARG A 494 -22.15 29.89 -2.05
C ARG A 494 -23.34 28.94 -1.93
N SER A 495 -23.37 27.81 -2.66
CA SER A 495 -24.58 26.96 -2.79
C SER A 495 -24.61 25.71 -1.91
N ASN A 496 -23.69 25.55 -0.94
CA ASN A 496 -23.79 24.47 0.06
C ASN A 496 -24.57 24.88 1.33
N HIS A 497 -25.09 26.11 1.37
CA HIS A 497 -26.12 26.54 2.29
C HIS A 497 -27.30 27.05 1.45
N LEU A 498 -28.29 26.20 1.17
CA LEU A 498 -29.70 26.56 0.91
C LEU A 498 -30.45 25.33 0.39
N ASN A 499 -30.91 24.49 1.32
CA ASN A 499 -32.25 23.90 1.27
C ASN A 499 -32.57 23.30 2.64
N LEU A 500 -32.83 24.20 3.59
CA LEU A 500 -33.64 23.94 4.78
C LEU A 500 -34.21 25.30 5.20
N GLY A 501 -35.45 25.55 4.79
CA GLY A 501 -36.31 26.61 5.34
C GLY A 501 -35.99 28.05 4.92
N ASN A 502 -36.71 28.55 3.92
CA ASN A 502 -36.97 29.98 3.79
C ASN A 502 -37.74 30.47 5.03
N GLN A 503 -37.09 31.19 5.94
CA GLN A 503 -37.69 32.38 6.56
C GLN A 503 -36.61 33.46 6.69
N THR A 504 -36.87 34.53 5.96
CA THR A 504 -36.19 35.82 5.94
C THR A 504 -35.92 36.37 7.34
N PHE A 505 -34.75 36.98 7.58
CA PHE A 505 -34.62 38.36 8.08
C PHE A 505 -33.15 38.82 8.11
N SER A 506 -32.88 39.90 7.37
CA SER A 506 -31.89 40.96 7.57
C SER A 506 -30.52 40.67 8.21
N SER A 507 -29.47 40.98 7.43
CA SER A 507 -28.12 41.44 7.85
C SER A 507 -28.12 42.41 9.05
N PRO A 508 -27.00 42.66 9.77
CA PRO A 508 -25.59 42.44 9.42
C PRO A 508 -24.76 41.82 10.57
N ILE A 509 -23.42 41.89 10.48
CA ILE A 509 -22.41 41.68 11.55
C ILE A 509 -21.65 40.34 11.47
N PHE A 510 -20.81 40.23 10.44
CA PHE A 510 -19.56 39.46 10.50
C PHE A 510 -18.55 40.28 11.32
N LYS A 511 -18.48 40.03 12.63
CA LYS A 511 -17.34 40.41 13.47
C LYS A 511 -17.01 39.24 14.40
N GLN A 512 -15.73 38.90 14.39
CA GLN A 512 -14.99 38.21 15.45
C GLN A 512 -15.17 36.69 15.55
N PHE A 513 -14.41 35.99 14.70
CA PHE A 513 -13.70 34.78 15.13
C PHE A 513 -12.64 35.18 16.17
N LYS A 514 -12.80 34.74 17.42
CA LYS A 514 -11.71 34.60 18.40
C LYS A 514 -12.07 33.49 19.40
N SER A 515 -11.03 32.73 19.76
CA SER A 515 -10.89 31.58 20.67
C SER A 515 -11.41 30.23 20.16
#